data_AF-A0A9E4M2Q9-F1
#
_entry.id   AF-A0A9E4M2Q9-F1
#
_cell.length_a   1.000
_cell.length_b   1.000
_cell.length_c   1.000
_cell.angle_alpha   90.00
_cell.angle_beta   90.00
_cell.angle_gamma   90.00
#
_symmetry.space_group_name_H-M   'P 1'
#
loop_
_entity.id
_entity.type
_entity.pdbx_description
1 polymer ?
#
loop_
_entity_poly.entity_id
_entity_poly.type
_entity_poly.pdbx_seq_one_letter_code
_entity_poly.pdbx_strand_id
1 'polypeptide(L)'
;MTSAYTAPGLVCAHHHLYSALARGMPAPPRTPHGFLEILELVWWRLDRALDLDLIRWSAMLGALECLEVGCTAVIDHHESPNAIEGSLSVIADACAEVGVRISCAYGVTDRHGADGARRGLAENERFLRSGG
;
A
#
# COMPACT_ATOMS: atom_id res chain seq x y z
N MET A 1 -4.57 0.18 42.38
CA MET A 1 -3.79 0.79 41.28
C MET A 1 -3.60 -0.27 40.21
N THR A 2 -4.27 -0.14 39.07
CA THR A 2 -3.92 -0.92 37.88
C THR A 2 -2.60 -0.35 37.35
N SER A 3 -1.55 -1.16 37.37
CA SER A 3 -0.29 -0.80 36.73
C SER A 3 -0.52 -0.82 35.22
N ALA A 4 -0.32 0.32 34.55
CA ALA A 4 -0.38 0.42 33.10
C ALA A 4 1.05 0.59 32.57
N TYR A 5 1.48 -0.33 31.70
CA TYR A 5 2.76 -0.23 31.01
C TYR A 5 2.58 0.61 29.74
N THR A 6 3.46 1.59 29.55
CA THR A 6 3.49 2.44 28.34
C THR A 6 4.74 2.14 27.55
N ALA A 7 4.59 1.93 26.24
CA ALA A 7 5.69 1.73 25.31
C ALA A 7 5.52 2.64 24.07
N PRO A 8 6.61 2.93 23.33
CA PRO A 8 6.51 3.56 22.02
C PRO A 8 5.67 2.70 21.07
N GLY A 9 4.91 3.34 20.18
CA GLY A 9 4.19 2.62 19.13
C GLY A 9 5.14 1.95 18.14
N LEU A 10 4.74 0.79 17.62
CA LEU A 10 5.53 0.03 16.65
C LEU A 10 5.60 0.76 15.30
N VAL A 11 6.64 0.44 14.54
CA VAL A 11 6.84 0.91 13.15
C VAL A 11 6.86 -0.30 12.22
N CYS A 12 5.92 -0.35 11.28
CA CYS A 12 5.95 -1.31 10.19
C CYS A 12 6.85 -0.76 9.08
N ALA A 13 8.08 -1.28 9.00
CA ALA A 13 9.08 -0.78 8.06
C ALA A 13 8.83 -1.16 6.60
N HIS A 14 7.84 -2.03 6.32
CA HIS A 14 7.47 -2.44 4.97
C HIS A 14 6.04 -2.96 4.95
N HIS A 15 5.16 -2.29 4.21
CA HIS A 15 3.79 -2.72 3.99
C HIS A 15 3.36 -2.52 2.53
N HIS A 16 2.32 -3.25 2.12
CA HIS A 16 1.59 -3.04 0.87
C HIS A 16 0.10 -2.84 1.21
N LEU A 17 -0.29 -1.63 1.60
CA LEU A 17 -1.62 -1.30 2.12
C LEU A 17 -2.73 -1.56 1.10
N TYR A 18 -2.41 -1.43 -0.19
CA TYR A 18 -3.34 -1.73 -1.29
C TYR A 18 -3.83 -3.20 -1.29
N SER A 19 -3.16 -4.10 -0.55
CA SER A 19 -3.49 -5.53 -0.49
C SER A 19 -4.41 -5.91 0.67
N ALA A 20 -4.75 -4.99 1.58
CA ALA A 20 -5.52 -5.32 2.79
C ALA A 20 -6.89 -5.96 2.49
N LEU A 21 -7.55 -5.52 1.42
CA LEU A 21 -8.82 -6.07 0.93
C LEU A 21 -8.68 -7.36 0.11
N ALA A 22 -7.46 -7.80 -0.22
CA ALA A 22 -7.23 -9.04 -0.97
C ALA A 22 -7.38 -10.31 -0.11
N ARG A 23 -7.45 -10.17 1.22
CA ARG A 23 -7.63 -11.31 2.12
C ARG A 23 -8.99 -11.97 1.87
N GLY A 24 -8.96 -13.28 1.60
CA GLY A 24 -10.15 -14.05 1.23
C GLY A 24 -10.45 -14.09 -0.28
N MET A 25 -9.60 -13.51 -1.13
CA MET A 25 -9.70 -13.70 -2.58
C MET A 25 -9.61 -15.18 -2.98
N PRO A 26 -10.26 -15.58 -4.10
CA PRO A 26 -10.12 -16.93 -4.65
C PRO A 26 -8.66 -17.29 -4.92
N ALA A 27 -8.36 -18.59 -4.82
CA ALA A 27 -7.04 -19.10 -5.15
C ALA A 27 -6.68 -18.81 -6.63
N PRO A 28 -5.38 -18.60 -6.95
CA PRO A 28 -4.93 -18.44 -8.32
C PRO A 28 -5.24 -19.70 -9.15
N PRO A 29 -5.24 -19.61 -10.51
CA PRO A 29 -5.56 -20.73 -11.40
C PRO A 29 -4.71 -22.00 -11.21
N ARG A 30 -3.53 -21.86 -10.59
CA ARG A 30 -2.65 -22.96 -10.20
C ARG A 30 -1.86 -22.56 -8.96
N THR A 31 -1.40 -23.54 -8.18
CA THR A 31 -0.51 -23.30 -7.04
C THR A 31 0.81 -22.72 -7.53
N PRO A 32 1.24 -21.56 -7.02
CA PRO A 32 2.55 -21.01 -7.33
C PRO A 32 3.65 -21.77 -6.58
N HIS A 33 4.76 -22.04 -7.26
CA HIS A 33 5.92 -22.76 -6.73
C HIS A 33 7.11 -21.85 -6.39
N GLY A 34 6.94 -20.53 -6.55
CA GLY A 34 7.99 -19.56 -6.25
C GLY A 34 7.48 -18.12 -6.28
N PHE A 35 8.35 -17.20 -5.88
CA PHE A 35 7.99 -15.78 -5.74
C PHE A 35 7.51 -15.16 -7.05
N LEU A 36 8.20 -15.41 -8.16
CA LEU A 36 7.79 -14.90 -9.47
C LEU A 36 6.40 -15.39 -9.87
N GLU A 37 6.08 -16.66 -9.62
CA GLU A 37 4.75 -17.19 -9.93
C GLU A 37 3.67 -16.57 -9.05
N ILE A 38 3.96 -16.28 -7.77
CA ILE A 38 3.04 -15.55 -6.89
C ILE A 38 2.77 -14.15 -7.45
N LEU A 39 3.81 -13.44 -7.89
CA LEU A 39 3.70 -12.12 -8.51
C LEU A 39 2.82 -12.16 -9.77
N GLU A 40 3.11 -13.07 -10.70
CA GLU A 40 2.40 -13.20 -11.97
C GLU A 40 0.94 -13.63 -11.79
N LEU A 41 0.69 -14.59 -10.89
CA LEU A 41 -0.62 -15.20 -10.75
C LEU A 41 -1.56 -14.41 -9.85
N VAL A 42 -1.03 -13.63 -8.90
CA VAL A 42 -1.81 -12.90 -7.89
C VAL A 42 -1.54 -11.40 -7.97
N TRP A 43 -0.34 -10.96 -7.57
CA TRP A 43 -0.09 -9.54 -7.30
C TRP A 43 -0.21 -8.65 -8.53
N TRP A 44 0.43 -8.98 -9.65
CA TRP A 44 0.34 -8.17 -10.87
C TRP A 44 -1.07 -8.16 -11.49
N ARG A 45 -1.93 -9.11 -11.14
CA ARG A 45 -3.35 -9.06 -11.51
C ARG A 45 -4.11 -8.12 -10.58
N LEU A 46 -3.86 -8.21 -9.27
CA LEU A 46 -4.46 -7.34 -8.27
C LEU A 46 -4.08 -5.88 -8.49
N ASP A 47 -2.79 -5.56 -8.64
CA ASP A 47 -2.30 -4.18 -8.78
C ASP A 47 -2.96 -3.48 -9.99
N ARG A 48 -3.22 -4.22 -11.08
CA ARG A 48 -3.93 -3.72 -12.26
C ARG A 48 -5.44 -3.56 -12.06
N ALA A 49 -6.03 -4.21 -11.07
CA ALA A 49 -7.45 -4.12 -10.79
C ALA A 49 -7.81 -2.96 -9.86
N LEU A 50 -6.79 -2.26 -9.30
CA LEU A 50 -6.99 -1.15 -8.39
C LEU A 50 -7.46 0.11 -9.12
N ASP A 51 -8.42 0.80 -8.50
CA ASP A 51 -8.77 2.20 -8.72
C ASP A 51 -8.54 2.99 -7.42
N LEU A 52 -8.71 4.31 -7.46
CA LEU A 52 -8.47 5.17 -6.30
C LEU A 52 -9.39 4.86 -5.11
N ASP A 53 -10.63 4.42 -5.36
CA ASP A 53 -11.58 4.08 -4.31
C ASP A 53 -11.18 2.79 -3.57
N LEU A 54 -10.77 1.75 -4.31
CA LEU A 54 -10.23 0.52 -3.73
C LEU A 54 -8.95 0.79 -2.95
N ILE A 55 -8.07 1.66 -3.47
CA ILE A 55 -6.84 2.07 -2.78
C ILE A 55 -7.17 2.74 -1.45
N ARG A 56 -8.10 3.71 -1.45
CA ARG A 56 -8.55 4.40 -0.23
C ARG A 56 -9.05 3.42 0.82
N TRP A 57 -10.01 2.56 0.47
CA TRP A 57 -10.61 1.64 1.43
C TRP A 57 -9.63 0.58 1.93
N SER A 58 -8.73 0.11 1.07
CA SER A 58 -7.67 -0.82 1.48
C SER A 58 -6.68 -0.16 2.45
N ALA A 59 -6.30 1.09 2.20
CA ALA A 59 -5.43 1.85 3.10
C ALA A 59 -6.11 2.13 4.45
N MET A 60 -7.39 2.50 4.47
CA MET A 60 -8.15 2.70 5.71
C MET A 60 -8.21 1.42 6.55
N LEU A 61 -8.53 0.28 5.93
CA LEU A 61 -8.57 -1.01 6.62
C LEU A 61 -7.20 -1.38 7.20
N GLY A 62 -6.14 -1.31 6.39
CA GLY A 62 -4.79 -1.65 6.86
C GLY A 62 -4.29 -0.70 7.97
N ALA A 63 -4.63 0.58 7.90
CA ALA A 63 -4.30 1.56 8.94
C ALA A 63 -5.03 1.24 10.27
N LEU A 64 -6.31 0.87 10.20
CA LEU A 64 -7.07 0.49 11.40
C LEU A 64 -6.45 -0.74 12.08
N GLU A 65 -6.16 -1.77 11.29
CA GLU A 65 -5.53 -3.00 11.79
C GLU A 65 -4.14 -2.75 12.39
N CYS A 66 -3.37 -1.80 11.84
CA CYS A 66 -2.11 -1.37 12.44
C CYS A 66 -2.32 -0.82 13.85
N LEU A 67 -3.29 0.08 14.05
CA LEU A 67 -3.55 0.68 15.36
C LEU A 67 -4.03 -0.36 16.38
N GLU A 68 -4.86 -1.31 15.97
CA GLU A 68 -5.35 -2.39 16.84
C GLU A 68 -4.22 -3.24 17.44
N VAL A 69 -3.07 -3.31 16.77
CA VAL A 69 -1.88 -4.03 17.23
C VAL A 69 -0.76 -3.12 17.76
N GLY A 70 -1.04 -1.82 17.95
CA GLY A 70 -0.08 -0.85 18.48
C GLY A 70 0.96 -0.36 17.48
N CYS A 71 0.76 -0.60 16.18
CA CYS A 71 1.57 -0.03 15.10
C CYS A 71 1.06 1.37 14.76
N THR A 72 1.95 2.37 14.88
CA THR A 72 1.58 3.80 14.75
C THR A 72 2.27 4.49 13.58
N ALA A 73 3.17 3.79 12.87
CA ALA A 73 3.82 4.29 11.67
C ALA A 73 4.05 3.16 10.65
N VAL A 74 3.86 3.46 9.36
CA VAL A 74 3.98 2.51 8.26
C VAL A 74 4.86 3.09 7.15
N ILE A 75 5.70 2.26 6.54
CA ILE A 75 6.35 2.56 5.26
C ILE A 75 5.65 1.74 4.18
N ASP A 76 4.84 2.39 3.36
CA ASP A 76 4.01 1.76 2.33
C ASP A 76 4.70 1.75 0.97
N HIS A 77 4.71 0.57 0.35
CA HIS A 77 5.20 0.36 -1.00
C HIS A 77 4.00 0.11 -1.91
N HIS A 78 3.62 1.12 -2.66
CA HIS A 78 2.39 1.11 -3.42
C HIS A 78 2.60 0.73 -4.89
N GLU A 79 1.72 -0.12 -5.43
CA GLU A 79 1.72 -0.54 -6.83
C GLU A 79 0.27 -0.47 -7.37
N SER A 80 0.01 0.38 -8.35
CA SER A 80 -1.32 0.52 -8.98
C SER A 80 -1.19 1.04 -10.43
N PRO A 81 -0.67 0.23 -11.37
CA PRO A 81 -0.36 0.68 -12.73
C PRO A 81 -1.54 1.28 -13.52
N ASN A 82 -2.79 0.99 -13.12
CA ASN A 82 -4.00 1.55 -13.73
C ASN A 82 -4.57 2.77 -12.97
N ALA A 83 -3.96 3.18 -11.85
CA ALA A 83 -4.40 4.28 -11.00
C ALA A 83 -3.21 5.00 -10.35
N ILE A 84 -2.21 5.41 -11.15
CA ILE A 84 -0.94 5.98 -10.69
C ILE A 84 -1.12 7.37 -10.08
N GLU A 85 -1.71 8.30 -10.82
CA GLU A 85 -1.77 9.70 -10.42
C GLU A 85 -2.69 9.89 -9.22
N GLY A 86 -2.12 10.34 -8.10
CA GLY A 86 -2.88 10.69 -6.90
C GLY A 86 -2.91 9.57 -5.88
N SER A 87 -2.45 8.37 -6.24
CA SER A 87 -2.55 7.20 -5.39
C SER A 87 -1.83 7.37 -4.06
N LEU A 88 -0.65 8.00 -4.05
CA LEU A 88 0.11 8.21 -2.82
C LEU A 88 -0.59 9.18 -1.88
N SER A 89 -1.24 10.22 -2.43
CA SER A 89 -2.05 11.16 -1.65
C SER A 89 -3.29 10.49 -1.08
N VAL A 90 -3.97 9.65 -1.87
CA VAL A 90 -5.13 8.87 -1.39
C VAL A 90 -4.79 7.97 -0.21
N ILE A 91 -3.64 7.30 -0.27
CA ILE A 91 -3.14 6.44 0.83
C ILE A 91 -2.80 7.29 2.05
N ALA A 92 -2.08 8.39 1.86
CA ALA A 92 -1.70 9.30 2.93
C ALA A 92 -2.93 9.88 3.66
N ASP A 93 -3.93 10.34 2.90
CA ASP A 93 -5.17 10.90 3.43
C ASP A 93 -5.98 9.84 4.19
N ALA A 94 -6.06 8.60 3.66
CA ALA A 94 -6.72 7.48 4.34
C ALA A 94 -6.04 7.13 5.67
N CYS A 95 -4.71 7.06 5.70
CA CYS A 95 -3.96 6.82 6.94
C CYS A 95 -4.10 7.97 7.94
N ALA A 96 -4.11 9.23 7.46
CA ALA A 96 -4.30 10.42 8.30
C ALA A 96 -5.70 10.45 8.94
N GLU A 97 -6.73 10.05 8.19
CA GLU A 97 -8.11 9.95 8.71
C GLU A 97 -8.22 8.93 9.85
N VAL A 98 -7.49 7.81 9.75
CA VAL A 98 -7.44 6.77 10.80
C VAL A 98 -6.50 7.16 11.96
N GLY A 99 -5.45 7.95 11.69
CA GLY A 99 -4.47 8.40 12.68
C GLY A 99 -3.14 7.65 12.67
N VAL A 100 -2.78 6.97 11.57
CA VAL A 100 -1.50 6.28 11.38
C VAL A 100 -0.52 7.20 10.63
N ARG A 101 0.72 7.33 11.12
CA ARG A 101 1.78 8.03 10.37
C ARG A 101 2.23 7.17 9.20
N ILE A 102 2.52 7.78 8.06
CA ILE A 102 2.92 7.01 6.88
C ILE A 102 4.03 7.68 6.09
N SER A 103 4.90 6.86 5.50
CA SER A 103 5.80 7.22 4.41
C SER A 103 5.43 6.39 3.20
N CYS A 104 5.00 7.03 2.12
CA CYS A 104 4.54 6.35 0.92
C CYS A 104 5.62 6.35 -0.17
N ALA A 105 5.80 5.23 -0.86
CA ALA A 105 6.64 5.10 -2.04
C ALA A 105 5.85 4.41 -3.16
N TYR A 106 5.82 5.01 -4.36
CA TYR A 106 5.26 4.35 -5.53
C TYR A 106 6.32 3.44 -6.16
N GLY A 107 6.03 2.16 -6.31
CA GLY A 107 6.91 1.17 -6.94
C GLY A 107 7.03 1.41 -8.44
N VAL A 108 8.27 1.56 -8.93
CA VAL A 108 8.54 1.91 -10.33
C VAL A 108 9.04 0.70 -11.09
N THR A 109 8.35 0.37 -12.18
CA THR A 109 8.71 -0.73 -13.08
C THR A 109 8.34 -0.39 -14.53
N ASP A 110 9.07 -0.94 -15.48
CA ASP A 110 8.77 -0.89 -16.92
C ASP A 110 7.91 -2.08 -17.41
N ARG A 111 7.44 -2.96 -16.51
CA ARG A 111 6.54 -4.09 -16.81
C ARG A 111 5.27 -3.68 -17.57
N HIS A 112 4.80 -2.45 -17.37
CA HIS A 112 3.62 -1.89 -18.01
C HIS A 112 3.96 -0.84 -19.07
N GLY A 113 5.19 -0.91 -19.60
CA GLY A 113 5.73 0.02 -20.59
C GLY A 113 6.48 1.20 -19.95
N ALA A 114 7.34 1.81 -20.75
CA ALA A 114 8.17 2.95 -20.32
C ALA A 114 7.34 4.17 -19.87
N ASP A 115 6.09 4.29 -20.34
CA ASP A 115 5.19 5.36 -19.91
C ASP A 115 4.75 5.21 -18.45
N GLY A 116 4.35 3.99 -18.05
CA GLY A 116 4.01 3.70 -16.65
C GLY A 116 5.17 3.96 -15.70
N ALA A 117 6.40 3.59 -16.09
CA ALA A 117 7.60 3.88 -15.31
C ALA A 117 7.82 5.39 -15.11
N ARG A 118 7.68 6.19 -16.18
CA ARG A 118 7.79 7.66 -16.09
C ARG A 118 6.70 8.26 -15.20
N ARG A 119 5.47 7.79 -15.33
CA ARG A 119 4.33 8.24 -14.51
C ARG A 119 4.52 7.90 -13.03
N GLY A 120 5.01 6.71 -12.71
CA GLY A 120 5.34 6.32 -11.33
C GLY A 120 6.48 7.15 -10.71
N LEU A 121 7.51 7.51 -11.50
CA LEU A 121 8.54 8.47 -11.05
C LEU A 121 7.93 9.86 -10.80
N ALA A 122 7.09 10.34 -11.72
CA ALA A 122 6.41 11.62 -11.58
C ALA A 122 5.46 11.65 -10.36
N GLU A 123 4.79 10.54 -10.04
CA GLU A 123 3.96 10.39 -8.86
C GLU A 123 4.76 10.53 -7.56
N ASN A 124 5.91 9.84 -7.45
CA ASN A 124 6.82 10.00 -6.31
C ASN A 124 7.31 11.45 -6.19
N GLU A 125 7.76 12.06 -7.29
CA GLU A 125 8.24 13.44 -7.30
C GLU A 125 7.13 14.41 -6.86
N ARG A 126 5.93 14.26 -7.41
CA ARG A 126 4.77 15.10 -7.06
C ARG A 126 4.44 14.96 -5.58
N PHE A 127 4.38 13.74 -5.06
CA PHE A 127 4.06 13.48 -3.65
C PHE A 127 5.09 14.12 -2.71
N LEU A 128 6.38 13.92 -2.97
CA LEU A 128 7.46 14.58 -2.21
C LEU A 128 7.36 16.11 -2.26
N ARG A 129 7.08 16.68 -3.44
CA ARG A 129 6.91 18.15 -3.60
C ARG A 129 5.68 18.69 -2.87
N SER A 130 4.62 17.91 -2.71
CA SER A 130 3.42 18.30 -1.97
C SER A 130 3.58 18.27 -0.45
N GLY A 131 4.78 17.97 0.05
CA GLY A 131 5.04 17.83 1.49
C GLY A 131 4.93 16.39 1.98
N GLY A 132 5.13 15.43 1.06
CA GLY A 132 5.25 14.01 1.37
C GLY A 132 6.15 13.75 2.57
#